data_AF-A0A0T6DMP9-F1
#
_entry.id   AF-A0A0T6DMP9-F1
#
_cell.length_a   1.000
_cell.length_b   1.000
_cell.length_c   1.000
_cell.angle_alpha   90.00
_cell.angle_beta   90.00
_cell.angle_gamma   90.00
#
_symmetry.space_group_name_H-M   'P 1'
#
loop_
_entity.id
_entity.type
_entity.pdbx_description
1 polymer ?
#
loop_
_entity_poly.entity_id
_entity_poly.type
_entity_poly.pdbx_seq_one_letter_code
_entity_poly.pdbx_strand_id
1 'polypeptide(L)'
;MTIFSTVGLFIALSLLTALLLAVIAIKPWLRAPRTHSKPLDNQLLGINVAVFRERLAELKTDKDSGIIDEHHYQNQKLELERQLLDAQREVTPMVIPGIKSRLIIVFWVPVLSAMAYLMVGDRTPVFELWASEDKVGQVADDLLTGKIDQPPAWAIEDGNQLISAMQTNVYRHAYDYNRWMRLSELFLSLEATDSALEALSRAYRLSPDNEEIAITYAQINFFANKGQLDENSRRVLETVLATNPEHEGAQMLMAMGEARANNFDQAQGWIKRLRDSISAKPGDHTQALSSLDELSANVTMQQQQASEGIEVTVKINSSLLPLVKADDVLFVAIRDVNGGPPFAAKRLPISAIKQGEATISLSDIDAMMPERTLRSARSDKVELAVIARISHSGTAIAESGDLSGNPVVIRADQNQANVEIDQQIP
;
A
#
# COMPACT_ATOMS: atom_id res chain seq x y z
N MET A 1 -19.58 -14.31 31.07
CA MET A 1 -20.95 -13.85 31.44
C MET A 1 -20.85 -12.61 32.34
N THR A 2 -20.39 -11.47 31.80
CA THR A 2 -20.15 -10.23 32.58
C THR A 2 -20.39 -8.93 31.79
N ILE A 3 -20.82 -9.01 30.52
CA ILE A 3 -21.08 -7.84 29.66
C ILE A 3 -22.22 -6.96 30.23
N PHE A 4 -23.16 -7.55 30.97
CA PHE A 4 -24.22 -6.80 31.66
C PHE A 4 -23.71 -5.96 32.85
N SER A 5 -22.57 -6.30 33.45
CA SER A 5 -22.05 -5.58 34.63
C SER A 5 -21.33 -4.29 34.24
N THR A 6 -20.50 -4.31 33.19
CA THR A 6 -19.76 -3.13 32.73
C THR A 6 -20.67 -2.11 32.05
N VAL A 7 -21.62 -2.57 31.23
CA VAL A 7 -22.63 -1.70 30.60
C VAL A 7 -23.58 -1.12 31.65
N GLY A 8 -24.01 -1.92 32.63
CA GLY A 8 -24.84 -1.45 33.74
C GLY A 8 -24.14 -0.40 34.60
N LEU A 9 -22.85 -0.62 34.93
CA LEU A 9 -22.02 0.35 35.65
C LEU A 9 -21.85 1.65 34.85
N PHE A 10 -21.62 1.55 33.54
CA PHE A 10 -21.48 2.71 32.66
C PHE A 10 -22.76 3.56 32.60
N ILE A 11 -23.92 2.91 32.45
CA ILE A 11 -25.22 3.60 32.42
C ILE A 11 -25.50 4.27 33.78
N ALA A 12 -25.22 3.59 34.88
CA ALA A 12 -25.39 4.14 36.23
C ALA A 12 -24.49 5.36 36.47
N LEU A 13 -23.22 5.29 36.05
CA LEU A 13 -22.27 6.39 36.20
C LEU A 13 -22.62 7.57 35.28
N SER A 14 -23.10 7.30 34.07
CA SER A 14 -23.56 8.30 33.11
C SER A 14 -24.82 9.02 33.60
N LEU A 15 -25.78 8.29 34.18
CA LEU A 15 -26.97 8.87 34.80
C LEU A 15 -26.62 9.71 36.02
N LEU A 16 -25.69 9.25 36.87
CA LEU A 16 -25.25 9.98 38.05
C LEU A 16 -24.53 11.28 37.69
N THR A 17 -23.67 11.25 36.67
CA THR A 17 -22.97 12.45 36.18
C THR A 17 -23.92 13.42 35.49
N ALA A 18 -24.86 12.93 34.67
CA ALA A 18 -25.90 13.76 34.07
C ALA A 18 -26.78 14.43 35.15
N LEU A 19 -27.15 13.69 36.21
CA LEU A 19 -27.90 14.24 37.36
C LEU A 19 -27.09 15.32 38.09
N LEU A 20 -25.80 15.09 38.33
CA LEU A 20 -24.90 16.06 38.97
C LEU A 20 -24.78 17.36 38.15
N LEU A 21 -24.58 17.24 36.85
CA LEU A 21 -24.53 18.37 35.92
C LEU A 21 -25.86 19.12 35.86
N ALA A 22 -26.99 18.39 35.83
CA ALA A 22 -28.32 18.98 35.89
C ALA A 22 -28.51 19.76 37.19
N VAL A 23 -28.11 19.21 38.35
CA VAL A 23 -28.18 19.93 39.63
C VAL A 23 -27.27 21.16 39.62
N ILE A 24 -26.05 21.08 39.10
CA ILE A 24 -25.13 22.23 39.04
C ILE A 24 -25.64 23.32 38.09
N ALA A 25 -26.27 22.96 36.97
CA ALA A 25 -26.81 23.90 36.00
C ALA A 25 -28.15 24.51 36.44
N ILE A 26 -29.02 23.71 37.07
CA ILE A 26 -30.37 24.13 37.47
C ILE A 26 -30.34 24.86 38.84
N LYS A 27 -29.44 24.51 39.77
CA LYS A 27 -29.32 25.18 41.08
C LYS A 27 -29.08 26.70 41.02
N PRO A 28 -28.25 27.26 40.12
CA PRO A 28 -28.14 28.71 39.96
C PRO A 28 -29.38 29.33 39.29
N TRP A 29 -30.19 28.56 38.57
CA TRP A 29 -31.43 29.02 37.95
C TRP A 29 -32.63 28.99 38.91
N LEU A 30 -32.72 27.98 39.78
CA LEU A 30 -33.70 27.87 40.87
C LEU A 30 -33.43 28.82 42.03
N ARG A 31 -32.19 29.28 42.19
CA ARG A 31 -31.89 30.42 43.05
C ARG A 31 -32.28 31.68 42.29
N ALA A 32 -33.56 32.05 42.40
CA ALA A 32 -34.02 33.39 42.08
C ALA A 32 -33.00 34.40 42.62
N PRO A 33 -32.55 35.38 41.83
CA PRO A 33 -31.52 36.30 42.26
C PRO A 33 -32.07 37.16 43.40
N ARG A 34 -31.88 36.71 44.65
CA ARG A 34 -31.74 37.61 45.80
C ARG A 34 -30.32 38.16 45.80
N THR A 35 -29.86 38.62 44.64
CA THR A 35 -28.69 39.47 44.58
C THR A 35 -29.19 40.85 44.95
N HIS A 36 -28.80 41.34 46.12
CA HIS A 36 -28.79 42.78 46.40
C HIS A 36 -28.21 43.46 45.16
N SER A 37 -29.05 44.17 44.42
CA SER A 37 -28.61 45.14 43.44
C SER A 37 -27.68 46.11 44.18
N LYS A 38 -26.41 46.15 43.79
CA LYS A 38 -25.58 47.32 44.12
C LYS A 38 -26.34 48.55 43.59
N PRO A 39 -26.40 49.67 44.33
CA PRO A 39 -27.36 50.75 44.13
C PRO A 39 -26.99 51.66 42.95
N LEU A 40 -26.70 51.11 41.78
CA LEU A 40 -26.58 51.87 40.53
C LEU A 40 -27.95 52.07 39.85
N ASP A 41 -28.92 51.16 40.04
CA ASP A 41 -30.28 51.33 39.50
C ASP A 41 -31.04 52.51 40.15
N ASN A 42 -30.78 52.81 41.43
CA ASN A 42 -31.43 53.92 42.12
C ASN A 42 -30.94 55.31 41.66
N GLN A 43 -29.76 55.41 41.04
CA GLN A 43 -29.26 56.70 40.55
C GLN A 43 -30.01 57.15 39.30
N LEU A 44 -30.25 56.27 38.33
CA LEU A 44 -30.98 56.62 37.11
C LEU A 44 -32.47 56.87 37.40
N LEU A 45 -33.07 56.06 38.27
CA LEU A 45 -34.43 56.31 38.78
C LEU A 45 -34.51 57.61 39.58
N GLY A 46 -33.54 57.88 40.44
CA GLY A 46 -33.46 59.11 41.23
C GLY A 46 -33.32 60.36 40.35
N ILE A 47 -32.52 60.30 39.29
CA ILE A 47 -32.36 61.38 38.30
C ILE A 47 -33.67 61.60 37.53
N ASN A 48 -34.30 60.53 37.02
CA ASN A 48 -35.56 60.65 36.28
C ASN A 48 -36.70 61.22 37.15
N VAL A 49 -36.76 60.81 38.42
CA VAL A 49 -37.72 61.34 39.40
C VAL A 49 -37.41 62.79 39.77
N ALA A 50 -36.13 63.18 39.87
CA ALA A 50 -35.73 64.56 40.15
C ALA A 50 -36.12 65.50 39.00
N VAL A 51 -35.82 65.13 37.76
CA VAL A 51 -36.20 65.88 36.56
C VAL A 51 -37.72 65.98 36.43
N PHE A 52 -38.46 64.90 36.72
CA PHE A 52 -39.92 64.92 36.76
C PHE A 52 -40.46 65.91 37.80
N ARG A 53 -39.90 65.93 39.01
CA ARG A 53 -40.32 66.86 40.08
C ARG A 53 -40.05 68.32 39.71
N GLU A 54 -38.92 68.59 39.06
CA GLU A 54 -38.58 69.93 38.57
C GLU A 54 -39.57 70.39 37.50
N ARG A 55 -39.83 69.57 36.49
CA ARG A 55 -40.82 69.83 35.45
C ARG A 55 -42.23 70.05 36.00
N LEU A 56 -42.63 69.27 37.01
CA LEU A 56 -43.94 69.45 37.66
C LEU A 56 -44.04 70.76 38.43
N ALA A 57 -42.95 71.20 39.07
CA ALA A 57 -42.90 72.47 39.79
C ALA A 57 -42.95 73.67 38.83
N GLU A 58 -42.27 73.58 37.68
CA GLU A 58 -42.36 74.55 36.58
C GLU A 58 -43.80 74.66 36.08
N LEU A 59 -44.43 73.53 35.73
CA LEU A 59 -45.83 73.49 35.28
C LEU A 59 -46.81 74.12 36.26
N LYS A 60 -46.58 73.91 37.56
CA LYS A 60 -47.41 74.48 38.62
C LYS A 60 -47.24 75.99 38.72
N THR A 61 -46.01 76.48 38.55
CA THR A 61 -45.71 77.91 38.56
C THR A 61 -46.35 78.64 37.38
N ASP A 62 -46.34 78.01 36.19
CA ASP A 62 -46.99 78.55 34.99
C ASP A 62 -48.51 78.61 35.13
N LYS A 63 -49.11 77.64 35.82
CA LYS A 63 -50.53 77.67 36.18
C LYS A 63 -50.83 78.77 37.18
N ASP A 64 -50.06 78.87 38.25
CA ASP A 64 -50.30 79.85 39.33
C ASP A 64 -50.09 81.30 38.86
N SER A 65 -49.25 81.50 37.82
CA SER A 65 -49.06 82.79 37.15
C SER A 65 -50.07 83.08 36.03
N GLY A 66 -50.99 82.15 35.74
CA GLY A 66 -52.07 82.31 34.76
C GLY A 66 -51.64 82.15 33.30
N ILE A 67 -50.44 81.62 33.03
CA ILE A 67 -49.92 81.40 31.68
C ILE A 67 -50.61 80.20 31.02
N ILE A 68 -50.98 79.18 31.80
CA ILE A 68 -51.73 78.00 31.34
C ILE A 68 -53.02 77.81 32.13
N ASP A 69 -54.05 77.23 31.49
CA ASP A 69 -55.31 76.91 32.15
C ASP A 69 -55.24 75.58 32.93
N GLU A 70 -56.23 75.35 33.82
CA GLU A 70 -56.30 74.14 34.65
C GLU A 70 -56.32 72.86 33.80
N HIS A 71 -57.02 72.88 32.67
CA HIS A 71 -57.21 71.70 31.84
C HIS A 71 -55.89 71.30 31.16
N HIS A 72 -55.10 72.28 30.73
CA HIS A 72 -53.79 72.08 30.13
C HIS A 72 -52.78 71.55 31.16
N TYR A 73 -52.79 72.11 32.37
CA TYR A 73 -51.97 71.62 33.48
C TYR A 73 -52.24 70.13 33.80
N GLN A 74 -53.51 69.72 33.91
CA GLN A 74 -53.84 68.32 34.24
C GLN A 74 -53.43 67.34 33.13
N ASN A 75 -53.58 67.72 31.86
CA ASN A 75 -53.20 66.86 30.74
C ASN A 75 -51.69 66.66 30.65
N GLN A 76 -50.91 67.74 30.75
CA GLN A 76 -49.44 67.67 30.72
C GLN A 76 -48.89 66.93 31.94
N LYS A 77 -49.48 67.12 33.13
CA LYS A 77 -49.15 66.35 34.32
C LYS A 77 -49.37 64.84 34.11
N LEU A 78 -50.51 64.46 33.54
CA LEU A 78 -50.84 63.05 33.29
C LEU A 78 -49.87 62.41 32.27
N GLU A 79 -49.46 63.17 31.25
CA GLU A 79 -48.48 62.72 30.26
C GLU A 79 -47.10 62.52 30.89
N LEU A 80 -46.64 63.46 31.72
CA LEU A 80 -45.42 63.34 32.53
C LEU A 80 -45.47 62.12 33.45
N GLU A 81 -46.62 61.86 34.12
CA GLU A 81 -46.79 60.68 34.98
C GLU A 81 -46.69 59.37 34.18
N ARG A 82 -47.28 59.33 32.98
CA ARG A 82 -47.15 58.19 32.06
C ARG A 82 -45.71 57.98 31.61
N GLN A 83 -45.00 59.04 31.24
CA GLN A 83 -43.59 58.95 30.86
C GLN A 83 -42.71 58.41 31.99
N LEU A 84 -42.99 58.82 33.24
CA LEU A 84 -42.28 58.30 34.42
C LEU A 84 -42.56 56.79 34.62
N LEU A 85 -43.82 56.37 34.44
CA LEU A 85 -44.24 54.97 34.51
C LEU A 85 -43.61 54.10 33.41
N ASP A 86 -43.52 54.61 32.18
CA ASP A 86 -42.90 53.89 31.06
C ASP A 86 -41.37 53.82 31.21
N ALA A 87 -40.73 54.90 31.68
CA ALA A 87 -39.30 54.89 32.01
C ALA A 87 -38.95 53.91 33.14
N GLN A 88 -39.94 53.55 33.98
CA GLN A 88 -39.78 52.56 35.04
C GLN A 88 -39.83 51.11 34.53
N ARG A 89 -40.30 50.88 33.29
CA ARG A 89 -40.76 49.54 32.89
C ARG A 89 -39.76 48.66 32.17
N GLU A 90 -38.69 49.15 31.55
CA GLU A 90 -37.75 48.24 30.88
C GLU A 90 -36.29 48.70 30.94
N VAL A 91 -35.56 48.12 31.88
CA VAL A 91 -34.15 47.75 31.66
C VAL A 91 -34.03 46.31 32.13
N THR A 92 -34.22 45.36 31.23
CA THR A 92 -33.82 43.96 31.51
C THR A 92 -32.29 43.94 31.53
N PRO A 93 -31.65 43.70 32.68
CA PRO A 93 -30.19 43.66 32.71
C PRO A 93 -29.74 42.48 31.86
N MET A 94 -28.92 42.76 30.85
CA MET A 94 -28.27 41.72 30.06
C MET A 94 -27.42 40.88 31.02
N VAL A 95 -27.83 39.63 31.29
CA VAL A 95 -27.18 38.77 32.27
C VAL A 95 -25.83 38.31 31.71
N ILE A 96 -24.77 39.04 32.05
CA ILE A 96 -23.40 38.61 31.72
C ILE A 96 -23.10 37.38 32.60
N PRO A 97 -22.77 36.22 32.00
CA PRO A 97 -22.50 35.01 32.77
C PRO A 97 -21.34 35.24 33.74
N GLY A 98 -21.60 35.03 35.03
CA GLY A 98 -20.62 35.25 36.08
C GLY A 98 -19.39 34.34 35.94
N ILE A 99 -18.26 34.76 36.52
CA ILE A 99 -16.96 34.06 36.46
C ILE A 99 -17.10 32.55 36.76
N LYS A 100 -17.99 32.16 37.68
CA LYS A 100 -18.24 30.75 38.03
C LYS A 100 -18.74 29.91 36.85
N SER A 101 -19.62 30.45 36.00
CA SER A 101 -20.13 29.74 34.81
C SER A 101 -19.06 29.58 33.74
N ARG A 102 -18.20 30.59 33.55
CA ARG A 102 -17.06 30.52 32.63
C ARG A 102 -16.04 29.48 33.08
N LEU A 103 -15.74 29.41 34.38
CA LEU A 103 -14.85 28.40 34.95
C LEU A 103 -15.40 26.97 34.78
N ILE A 104 -16.72 26.80 34.90
CA ILE A 104 -17.38 25.50 34.64
C ILE A 104 -17.13 25.05 33.20
N ILE A 105 -17.34 25.93 32.20
CA ILE A 105 -17.12 25.57 30.80
C ILE A 105 -15.64 25.28 30.52
N VAL A 106 -14.73 26.12 31.01
CA VAL A 106 -13.28 25.96 30.83
C VAL A 106 -12.77 24.66 31.47
N PHE A 107 -13.37 24.20 32.56
CA PHE A 107 -12.99 22.95 33.21
C PHE A 107 -13.66 21.73 32.55
N TRP A 108 -14.97 21.79 32.30
CA TRP A 108 -15.73 20.62 31.85
C TRP A 108 -15.52 20.30 30.38
N VAL A 109 -15.29 21.27 29.50
CA VAL A 109 -15.01 21.00 28.08
C VAL A 109 -13.76 20.13 27.88
N PRO A 110 -12.56 20.46 28.44
CA PRO A 110 -11.40 19.60 28.30
C PRO A 110 -11.56 18.27 29.03
N VAL A 111 -12.24 18.23 30.19
CA VAL A 111 -12.51 16.97 30.92
C VAL A 111 -13.41 16.03 30.11
N LEU A 112 -14.50 16.54 29.53
CA LEU A 112 -15.41 15.75 28.70
C LEU A 112 -14.74 15.34 27.38
N SER A 113 -13.91 16.21 26.80
CA SER A 113 -13.12 15.87 25.60
C SER A 113 -12.10 14.76 25.89
N ALA A 114 -11.37 14.86 27.01
CA ALA A 114 -10.47 13.80 27.46
C ALA A 114 -11.22 12.50 27.76
N MET A 115 -12.41 12.56 28.36
CA MET A 115 -13.24 11.38 28.62
C MET A 115 -13.81 10.76 27.35
N ALA A 116 -14.20 11.55 26.36
CA ALA A 116 -14.64 11.06 25.06
C ALA A 116 -13.48 10.37 24.31
N TYR A 117 -12.29 10.98 24.32
CA TYR A 117 -11.07 10.34 23.82
C TYR A 117 -10.84 9.02 24.57
N LEU A 118 -10.80 9.10 25.91
CA LEU A 118 -11.05 8.07 26.95
C LEU A 118 -11.74 6.80 26.44
N MET A 119 -13.01 6.94 26.10
CA MET A 119 -13.92 5.80 25.90
C MET A 119 -14.07 5.36 24.45
N VAL A 120 -13.86 6.25 23.48
CA VAL A 120 -14.12 5.95 22.06
C VAL A 120 -12.85 5.47 21.34
N GLY A 121 -11.66 5.91 21.77
CA GLY A 121 -10.42 5.52 21.12
C GLY A 121 -10.05 4.07 21.42
N ASP A 122 -9.98 3.23 20.39
CA ASP A 122 -9.32 1.93 20.50
C ASP A 122 -7.81 2.13 20.62
N ARG A 123 -7.30 1.88 21.83
CA ARG A 123 -5.88 2.04 22.17
C ARG A 123 -5.14 0.71 22.26
N THR A 124 -5.85 -0.40 22.04
CA THR A 124 -5.26 -1.73 22.18
C THR A 124 -3.98 -1.88 21.35
N PRO A 125 -3.87 -1.42 20.08
CA PRO A 125 -2.65 -1.62 19.29
C PRO A 125 -1.46 -0.81 19.82
N VAL A 126 -1.70 0.39 20.35
CA VAL A 126 -0.63 1.25 20.89
C VAL A 126 -0.10 0.70 22.21
N PHE A 127 -1.01 0.26 23.09
CA PHE A 127 -0.60 -0.35 24.35
C PHE A 127 0.07 -1.72 24.14
N GLU A 128 -0.40 -2.52 23.17
CA GLU A 128 0.26 -3.76 22.78
C GLU A 128 1.66 -3.49 22.22
N LEU A 129 1.84 -2.46 21.40
CA LEU A 129 3.16 -2.06 20.92
C LEU A 129 4.08 -1.65 22.08
N TRP A 130 3.61 -0.81 23.01
CA TRP A 130 4.40 -0.44 24.19
C TRP A 130 4.73 -1.63 25.09
N ALA A 131 3.78 -2.54 25.29
CA ALA A 131 4.00 -3.77 26.05
C ALA A 131 5.00 -4.70 25.36
N SER A 132 4.95 -4.81 24.03
CA SER A 132 5.94 -5.58 23.25
C SER A 132 7.35 -4.99 23.37
N GLU A 133 7.47 -3.66 23.33
CA GLU A 133 8.77 -3.00 23.48
C GLU A 133 9.36 -3.24 24.87
N ASP A 134 8.54 -3.17 25.93
CA ASP A 134 8.99 -3.41 27.31
C ASP A 134 9.37 -4.88 27.56
N LYS A 135 8.62 -5.82 26.96
CA LYS A 135 8.82 -7.26 27.16
C LYS A 135 9.94 -7.85 26.29
N VAL A 136 9.97 -7.52 25.01
CA VAL A 136 10.86 -8.15 24.01
C VAL A 136 11.78 -7.17 23.29
N GLY A 137 11.74 -5.86 23.60
CA GLY A 137 12.58 -4.86 22.94
C GLY A 137 14.08 -5.10 23.09
N GLN A 138 14.53 -5.57 24.25
CA GLN A 138 15.94 -5.92 24.45
C GLN A 138 16.34 -7.17 23.65
N VAL A 139 15.48 -8.19 23.62
CA VAL A 139 15.70 -9.39 22.80
C VAL A 139 15.74 -9.03 21.32
N ALA A 140 14.86 -8.14 20.87
CA ALA A 140 14.85 -7.62 19.51
C ALA A 140 16.17 -6.88 19.19
N ASP A 141 16.65 -6.01 20.08
CA ASP A 141 17.96 -5.34 19.89
C ASP A 141 19.11 -6.34 19.83
N ASP A 142 19.13 -7.33 20.74
CA ASP A 142 20.20 -8.32 20.82
C ASP A 142 20.22 -9.24 19.58
N LEU A 143 19.05 -9.60 19.02
CA LEU A 143 18.95 -10.33 17.74
C LEU A 143 19.43 -9.47 16.56
N LEU A 144 18.97 -8.22 16.48
CA LEU A 144 19.30 -7.32 15.38
C LEU A 144 20.78 -6.88 15.39
N THR A 145 21.42 -6.88 16.55
CA THR A 145 22.84 -6.58 16.71
C THR A 145 23.73 -7.82 16.64
N GLY A 146 23.15 -9.02 16.55
CA GLY A 146 23.88 -10.29 16.49
C GLY A 146 24.54 -10.69 17.82
N LYS A 147 24.08 -10.18 18.97
CA LYS A 147 24.52 -10.67 20.28
C LYS A 147 23.91 -12.03 20.61
N ILE A 148 22.75 -12.34 20.04
CA ILE A 148 22.09 -13.64 20.09
C ILE A 148 21.64 -14.02 18.67
N ASP A 149 21.82 -15.28 18.30
CA ASP A 149 21.46 -15.78 16.96
C ASP A 149 20.03 -16.33 16.91
N GLN A 150 19.48 -16.76 18.05
CA GLN A 150 18.16 -17.35 18.13
C GLN A 150 17.33 -16.70 19.24
N PRO A 151 16.04 -16.43 18.99
CA PRO A 151 15.16 -15.91 20.02
C PRO A 151 15.00 -16.94 21.14
N PRO A 152 14.99 -16.51 22.42
CA PRO A 152 14.71 -17.40 23.54
C PRO A 152 13.26 -17.92 23.44
N ALA A 153 13.01 -19.15 23.89
CA ALA A 153 11.72 -19.83 23.71
C ALA A 153 10.50 -19.01 24.17
N TRP A 154 10.61 -18.30 25.29
CA TRP A 154 9.55 -17.43 25.82
C TRP A 154 9.23 -16.21 24.93
N ALA A 155 10.17 -15.76 24.10
CA ALA A 155 9.97 -14.65 23.17
C ALA A 155 9.32 -15.11 21.85
N ILE A 156 9.42 -16.41 21.53
CA ILE A 156 8.79 -17.02 20.35
C ILE A 156 7.30 -17.30 20.61
N GLU A 157 6.92 -17.61 21.85
CA GLU A 157 5.51 -17.81 22.25
C GLU A 157 4.63 -16.63 21.83
N ASP A 158 5.18 -15.41 21.84
CA ASP A 158 4.53 -14.18 21.39
C ASP A 158 5.17 -13.63 20.09
N GLY A 159 5.37 -14.48 19.08
CA GLY A 159 6.11 -14.13 17.85
C GLY A 159 5.71 -12.80 17.18
N ASN A 160 4.43 -12.43 17.19
CA ASN A 160 3.96 -11.15 16.64
C ASN A 160 4.50 -9.93 17.40
N GLN A 161 4.67 -10.04 18.73
CA GLN A 161 5.25 -8.98 19.56
C GLN A 161 6.73 -8.81 19.23
N LEU A 162 7.46 -9.91 19.07
CA LEU A 162 8.89 -9.87 18.72
C LEU A 162 9.11 -9.24 17.33
N ILE A 163 8.31 -9.61 16.33
CA ILE A 163 8.37 -9.01 15.00
C ILE A 163 8.11 -7.50 15.07
N SER A 164 7.07 -7.08 15.81
CA SER A 164 6.71 -5.67 15.96
C SER A 164 7.81 -4.86 16.67
N ALA A 165 8.42 -5.42 17.70
CA ALA A 165 9.55 -4.84 18.40
C ALA A 165 10.79 -4.73 17.49
N MET A 166 11.11 -5.78 16.73
CA MET A 166 12.21 -5.77 15.76
C MET A 166 12.00 -4.73 14.66
N GLN A 167 10.81 -4.66 14.06
CA GLN A 167 10.47 -3.63 13.08
C GLN A 167 10.62 -2.22 13.68
N THR A 168 10.05 -1.98 14.85
CA THR A 168 10.14 -0.68 15.53
C THR A 168 11.59 -0.28 15.81
N ASN A 169 12.40 -1.22 16.29
CA ASN A 169 13.81 -1.01 16.56
C ASN A 169 14.58 -0.66 15.26
N VAL A 170 14.36 -1.42 14.19
CA VAL A 170 14.95 -1.14 12.86
C VAL A 170 14.55 0.25 12.37
N TYR A 171 13.28 0.66 12.51
CA TYR A 171 12.83 2.00 12.11
C TYR A 171 13.49 3.12 12.94
N ARG A 172 13.70 2.92 14.24
CA ARG A 172 14.45 3.88 15.08
C ARG A 172 15.92 3.97 14.70
N HIS A 173 16.46 2.91 14.10
CA HIS A 173 17.85 2.80 13.66
C HIS A 173 17.94 2.61 12.15
N ALA A 174 17.12 3.36 11.40
CA ALA A 174 16.93 3.15 9.96
C ALA A 174 18.18 3.32 9.09
N TYR A 175 19.27 3.88 9.64
CA TYR A 175 20.57 4.02 8.97
C TYR A 175 21.47 2.79 9.11
N ASP A 176 21.16 1.87 10.01
CA ASP A 176 21.96 0.68 10.30
C ASP A 176 21.57 -0.45 9.33
N TYR A 177 22.43 -0.69 8.33
CA TYR A 177 22.20 -1.71 7.33
C TYR A 177 22.10 -3.12 7.93
N ASN A 178 22.81 -3.40 9.03
CA ASN A 178 22.89 -4.73 9.62
C ASN A 178 21.55 -5.13 10.24
N ARG A 179 20.87 -4.16 10.87
CA ARG A 179 19.53 -4.39 11.42
C ARG A 179 18.50 -4.69 10.32
N TRP A 180 18.61 -4.02 9.16
CA TRP A 180 17.79 -4.35 8.00
C TRP A 180 18.07 -5.75 7.45
N MET A 181 19.35 -6.15 7.41
CA MET A 181 19.76 -7.51 7.02
C MET A 181 19.15 -8.56 7.96
N ARG A 182 19.32 -8.42 9.28
CA ARG A 182 18.76 -9.35 10.27
C ARG A 182 17.24 -9.39 10.26
N LEU A 183 16.58 -8.25 10.04
CA LEU A 183 15.12 -8.21 9.87
C LEU A 183 14.69 -9.03 8.64
N SER A 184 15.46 -9.00 7.57
CA SER A 184 15.16 -9.80 6.38
C SER A 184 15.30 -11.30 6.63
N GLU A 185 16.32 -11.72 7.38
CA GLU A 185 16.51 -13.12 7.78
C GLU A 185 15.33 -13.62 8.60
N LEU A 186 14.82 -12.79 9.53
CA LEU A 186 13.59 -13.10 10.26
C LEU A 186 12.41 -13.29 9.30
N PHE A 187 12.19 -12.35 8.36
CA PHE A 187 11.10 -12.50 7.40
C PHE A 187 11.24 -13.74 6.52
N LEU A 188 12.46 -14.11 6.11
CA LEU A 188 12.71 -15.36 5.40
C LEU A 188 12.36 -16.59 6.25
N SER A 189 12.69 -16.57 7.55
CA SER A 189 12.33 -17.67 8.46
C SER A 189 10.80 -17.83 8.65
N LEU A 190 10.05 -16.75 8.40
CA LEU A 190 8.58 -16.71 8.43
C LEU A 190 7.95 -16.94 7.05
N GLU A 191 8.74 -17.31 6.04
CA GLU A 191 8.32 -17.47 4.64
C GLU A 191 7.74 -16.19 3.99
N ALA A 192 7.93 -15.03 4.64
CA ALA A 192 7.47 -13.72 4.20
C ALA A 192 8.49 -13.08 3.22
N THR A 193 8.64 -13.71 2.05
CA THR A 193 9.68 -13.36 1.06
C THR A 193 9.59 -11.91 0.58
N ASP A 194 8.39 -11.37 0.37
CA ASP A 194 8.21 -9.98 -0.10
C ASP A 194 8.74 -8.97 0.93
N SER A 195 8.38 -9.16 2.21
CA SER A 195 8.88 -8.33 3.32
C SER A 195 10.39 -8.45 3.50
N ALA A 196 10.93 -9.66 3.32
CA ALA A 196 12.38 -9.89 3.35
C ALA A 196 13.11 -9.12 2.23
N LEU A 197 12.58 -9.15 1.01
CA LEU A 197 13.14 -8.39 -0.12
C LEU A 197 13.08 -6.89 0.11
N GLU A 198 12.01 -6.38 0.71
CA GLU A 198 11.93 -4.96 1.05
C GLU A 198 13.03 -4.57 2.05
N ALA A 199 13.21 -5.36 3.11
CA ALA A 199 14.26 -5.14 4.12
C ALA A 199 15.68 -5.28 3.53
N LEU A 200 15.95 -6.32 2.73
CA LEU A 200 17.23 -6.50 2.00
C LEU A 200 17.51 -5.34 1.05
N SER A 201 16.49 -4.85 0.34
CA SER A 201 16.66 -3.72 -0.57
C SER A 201 17.08 -2.45 0.20
N ARG A 202 16.59 -2.26 1.43
CA ARG A 202 17.00 -1.15 2.31
C ARG A 202 18.44 -1.36 2.78
N ALA A 203 18.78 -2.56 3.22
CA ALA A 203 20.14 -2.91 3.62
C ALA A 203 21.16 -2.65 2.49
N TYR A 204 20.85 -3.10 1.28
CA TYR A 204 21.70 -2.92 0.10
C TYR A 204 21.85 -1.43 -0.29
N ARG A 205 20.78 -0.63 -0.22
CA ARG A 205 20.87 0.82 -0.47
C ARG A 205 21.75 1.56 0.56
N LEU A 206 21.80 1.08 1.79
CA LEU A 206 22.62 1.68 2.86
C LEU A 206 24.08 1.25 2.78
N SER A 207 24.35 0.04 2.29
CA SER A 207 25.70 -0.51 2.17
C SER A 207 25.84 -1.31 0.87
N PRO A 208 25.97 -0.63 -0.29
CA PRO A 208 26.03 -1.29 -1.60
C PRO A 208 27.34 -2.05 -1.83
N ASP A 209 28.40 -1.67 -1.10
CA ASP A 209 29.72 -2.29 -1.19
C ASP A 209 29.83 -3.58 -0.34
N ASN A 210 28.82 -3.87 0.49
CA ASN A 210 28.80 -5.10 1.28
C ASN A 210 28.40 -6.29 0.39
N GLU A 211 29.39 -7.12 0.10
CA GLU A 211 29.28 -8.32 -0.74
C GLU A 211 28.19 -9.28 -0.27
N GLU A 212 28.10 -9.55 1.04
CA GLU A 212 27.12 -10.47 1.61
C GLU A 212 25.69 -10.00 1.33
N ILE A 213 25.40 -8.72 1.62
CA ILE A 213 24.07 -8.13 1.42
C ILE A 213 23.70 -8.10 -0.06
N ALA A 214 24.66 -7.73 -0.92
CA ALA A 214 24.48 -7.68 -2.37
C ALA A 214 24.10 -9.07 -2.92
N ILE A 215 24.83 -10.11 -2.51
CA ILE A 215 24.58 -11.49 -2.94
C ILE A 215 23.28 -12.03 -2.38
N THR A 216 22.98 -11.84 -1.10
CA THR A 216 21.72 -12.28 -0.50
C THR A 216 20.53 -11.59 -1.18
N TYR A 217 20.59 -10.27 -1.40
CA TYR A 217 19.55 -9.55 -2.14
C TYR A 217 19.33 -10.13 -3.54
N ALA A 218 20.41 -10.29 -4.33
CA ALA A 218 20.31 -10.81 -5.68
C ALA A 218 19.78 -12.25 -5.72
N GLN A 219 20.21 -13.10 -4.79
CA GLN A 219 19.80 -14.50 -4.67
C GLN A 219 18.32 -14.63 -4.32
N ILE A 220 17.86 -13.93 -3.28
CA ILE A 220 16.44 -13.99 -2.87
C ILE A 220 15.55 -13.42 -3.98
N ASN A 221 15.95 -12.31 -4.63
CA ASN A 221 15.18 -11.72 -5.72
C ASN A 221 15.10 -12.67 -6.93
N PHE A 222 16.19 -13.36 -7.25
CA PHE A 222 16.25 -14.35 -8.32
C PHE A 222 15.25 -15.51 -8.11
N PHE A 223 15.23 -16.10 -6.90
CA PHE A 223 14.32 -17.20 -6.61
C PHE A 223 12.87 -16.74 -6.44
N ALA A 224 12.63 -15.56 -5.86
CA ALA A 224 11.30 -14.95 -5.79
C ALA A 224 10.72 -14.72 -7.21
N ASN A 225 11.58 -14.33 -8.16
CA ASN A 225 11.24 -14.18 -9.57
C ASN A 225 11.31 -15.49 -10.38
N LYS A 226 11.12 -16.65 -9.72
CA LYS A 226 11.05 -17.98 -10.36
C LYS A 226 12.28 -18.33 -11.20
N GLY A 227 13.45 -17.90 -10.74
CA GLY A 227 14.73 -18.11 -11.40
C GLY A 227 14.99 -17.18 -12.60
N GLN A 228 14.23 -16.10 -12.74
CA GLN A 228 14.55 -15.04 -13.71
C GLN A 228 15.51 -14.04 -13.08
N LEU A 229 16.62 -13.78 -13.78
CA LEU A 229 17.57 -12.75 -13.40
C LEU A 229 17.14 -11.42 -14.04
N ASP A 230 16.55 -10.54 -13.24
CA ASP A 230 16.18 -9.20 -13.67
C ASP A 230 17.42 -8.30 -13.86
N GLU A 231 17.23 -7.15 -14.50
CA GLU A 231 18.32 -6.20 -14.77
C GLU A 231 18.94 -5.61 -13.50
N ASN A 232 18.16 -5.51 -12.41
CA ASN A 232 18.64 -4.97 -11.14
C ASN A 232 19.58 -5.95 -10.46
N SER A 233 19.14 -7.20 -10.22
CA SER A 233 19.97 -8.27 -9.66
C SER A 233 21.20 -8.51 -10.54
N ARG A 234 21.06 -8.49 -11.87
CA ARG A 234 22.21 -8.60 -12.78
C ARG A 234 23.27 -7.52 -12.51
N ARG A 235 22.88 -6.25 -12.40
CA ARG A 235 23.83 -5.16 -12.09
C ARG A 235 24.47 -5.32 -10.71
N VAL A 236 23.71 -5.80 -9.71
CA VAL A 236 24.25 -6.11 -8.39
C VAL A 236 25.33 -7.20 -8.49
N LEU A 237 25.04 -8.31 -9.18
CA LEU A 237 25.98 -9.40 -9.39
C LEU A 237 27.22 -8.97 -10.19
N GLU A 238 27.05 -8.15 -11.23
CA GLU A 238 28.16 -7.58 -12.00
C GLU A 238 29.07 -6.70 -11.12
N THR A 239 28.48 -5.92 -10.20
CA THR A 239 29.23 -5.10 -9.25
C THR A 239 30.04 -5.98 -8.28
N VAL A 240 29.42 -7.06 -7.76
CA VAL A 240 30.14 -8.02 -6.90
C VAL A 240 31.27 -8.68 -7.68
N LEU A 241 31.02 -9.14 -8.90
CA LEU A 241 32.03 -9.80 -9.75
C LEU A 241 33.13 -8.85 -10.22
N ALA A 242 32.89 -7.54 -10.27
CA ALA A 242 33.93 -6.56 -10.53
C ALA A 242 34.93 -6.44 -9.37
N THR A 243 34.45 -6.58 -8.13
CA THR A 243 35.27 -6.53 -6.91
C THR A 243 35.89 -7.89 -6.58
N ASN A 244 35.11 -8.97 -6.71
CA ASN A 244 35.47 -10.34 -6.44
C ASN A 244 35.12 -11.25 -7.65
N PRO A 245 36.01 -11.33 -8.66
CA PRO A 245 35.75 -12.08 -9.89
C PRO A 245 35.53 -13.58 -9.69
N GLU A 246 36.01 -14.16 -8.59
CA GLU A 246 35.93 -15.58 -8.28
C GLU A 246 34.77 -15.94 -7.34
N HIS A 247 33.86 -15.00 -7.07
CA HIS A 247 32.72 -15.25 -6.20
C HIS A 247 31.79 -16.34 -6.78
N GLU A 248 31.81 -17.52 -6.17
CA GLU A 248 31.11 -18.71 -6.65
C GLU A 248 29.60 -18.49 -6.79
N GLY A 249 28.96 -17.96 -5.74
CA GLY A 249 27.52 -17.69 -5.74
C GLY A 249 27.08 -16.71 -6.85
N ALA A 250 27.84 -15.64 -7.08
CA ALA A 250 27.56 -14.68 -8.15
C ALA A 250 27.68 -15.30 -9.54
N GLN A 251 28.76 -16.07 -9.78
CA GLN A 251 28.97 -16.76 -11.05
C GLN A 251 27.86 -17.79 -11.31
N MET A 252 27.42 -18.53 -10.28
CA MET A 252 26.33 -19.50 -10.38
C MET A 252 25.00 -18.83 -10.72
N LEU A 253 24.65 -17.73 -10.04
CA LEU A 253 23.43 -16.97 -10.32
C LEU A 253 23.45 -16.37 -11.74
N MET A 254 24.60 -15.87 -12.20
CA MET A 254 24.76 -15.42 -13.59
C MET A 254 24.56 -16.59 -14.57
N ALA A 255 25.19 -17.74 -14.35
CA ALA A 255 25.02 -18.93 -15.20
C ALA A 255 23.54 -19.35 -15.31
N MET A 256 22.85 -19.49 -14.17
CA MET A 256 21.45 -19.88 -14.14
C MET A 256 20.54 -18.82 -14.79
N GLY A 257 20.80 -17.54 -14.52
CA GLY A 257 20.06 -16.43 -15.10
C GLY A 257 20.20 -16.35 -16.62
N GLU A 258 21.41 -16.52 -17.15
CA GLU A 258 21.66 -16.53 -18.59
C GLU A 258 21.03 -17.74 -19.27
N ALA A 259 21.11 -18.93 -18.65
CA ALA A 259 20.45 -20.13 -19.16
C ALA A 259 18.93 -19.91 -19.25
N ARG A 260 18.34 -19.31 -18.22
CA ARG A 260 16.91 -18.99 -18.20
C ARG A 260 16.51 -17.94 -19.23
N ALA A 261 17.40 -17.00 -19.54
CA ALA A 261 17.23 -15.97 -20.56
C ALA A 261 17.49 -16.48 -21.99
N ASN A 262 17.75 -17.78 -22.19
CA ASN A 262 18.19 -18.40 -23.46
C ASN A 262 19.53 -17.87 -23.99
N ASN A 263 20.33 -17.21 -23.15
CA ASN A 263 21.69 -16.78 -23.47
C ASN A 263 22.67 -17.93 -23.21
N PHE A 264 22.49 -19.05 -23.92
CA PHE A 264 23.19 -20.30 -23.64
C PHE A 264 24.73 -20.18 -23.70
N ASP A 265 25.26 -19.39 -24.64
CA ASP A 265 26.71 -19.18 -24.75
C ASP A 265 27.29 -18.46 -23.52
N GLN A 266 26.56 -17.47 -22.99
CA GLN A 266 26.96 -16.76 -21.77
C GLN A 266 26.83 -17.67 -20.55
N ALA A 267 25.76 -18.46 -20.48
CA ALA A 267 25.58 -19.45 -19.42
C ALA A 267 26.75 -20.43 -19.37
N GLN A 268 27.14 -21.00 -20.52
CA GLN A 268 28.32 -21.88 -20.61
C GLN A 268 29.61 -21.17 -20.22
N GLY A 269 29.78 -19.90 -20.61
CA GLY A 269 30.91 -19.08 -20.21
C GLY A 269 31.03 -18.94 -18.69
N TRP A 270 29.92 -18.68 -17.99
CA TRP A 270 29.88 -18.58 -16.53
C TRP A 270 30.09 -19.92 -15.84
N ILE A 271 29.47 -21.00 -16.31
CA ILE A 271 29.67 -22.36 -15.76
C ILE A 271 31.15 -22.75 -15.86
N LYS A 272 31.79 -22.47 -16.99
CA LYS A 272 33.22 -22.75 -17.19
C LYS A 272 34.09 -21.98 -16.19
N ARG A 273 33.86 -20.67 -16.03
CA ARG A 273 34.61 -19.85 -15.04
C ARG A 273 34.45 -20.37 -13.62
N LEU A 274 33.24 -20.76 -13.23
CA LEU A 274 32.94 -21.33 -11.92
C LEU A 274 33.63 -22.67 -11.71
N ARG A 275 33.60 -23.53 -12.73
CA ARG A 275 34.31 -24.82 -12.72
C ARG A 275 35.82 -24.62 -12.56
N ASP A 276 36.41 -23.70 -13.31
CA ASP A 276 37.84 -23.40 -13.26
C ASP A 276 38.25 -22.87 -11.87
N SER A 277 37.44 -21.97 -11.28
CA SER A 277 37.63 -21.45 -9.92
C SER A 277 37.59 -22.54 -8.85
N ILE A 278 36.57 -23.42 -8.88
CA ILE A 278 36.42 -24.52 -7.93
C ILE A 278 37.55 -25.55 -8.09
N SER A 279 37.93 -25.88 -9.33
CA SER A 279 38.98 -26.87 -9.61
C SER A 279 40.36 -26.41 -9.14
N ALA A 280 40.60 -25.09 -9.08
CA ALA A 280 41.86 -24.52 -8.60
C ALA A 280 42.01 -24.57 -7.07
N LYS A 281 40.91 -24.75 -6.32
CA LYS A 281 40.92 -24.76 -4.86
C LYS A 281 41.34 -26.13 -4.31
N PRO A 282 42.17 -26.18 -3.25
CA PRO A 282 42.50 -27.43 -2.59
C PRO A 282 41.25 -28.05 -1.94
N GLY A 283 41.08 -29.37 -2.04
CA GLY A 283 39.96 -30.11 -1.46
C GLY A 283 39.34 -31.12 -2.43
N ASP A 284 38.39 -31.91 -1.93
CA ASP A 284 37.55 -32.76 -2.78
C ASP A 284 36.31 -31.97 -3.23
N HIS A 285 36.30 -31.61 -4.51
CA HIS A 285 35.20 -30.88 -5.15
C HIS A 285 34.46 -31.73 -6.19
N THR A 286 34.63 -33.05 -6.15
CA THR A 286 34.10 -33.97 -7.18
C THR A 286 32.59 -33.79 -7.37
N GLN A 287 31.84 -33.64 -6.29
CA GLN A 287 30.39 -33.46 -6.34
C GLN A 287 29.99 -32.11 -6.97
N ALA A 288 30.64 -31.02 -6.57
CA ALA A 288 30.36 -29.69 -7.13
C ALA A 288 30.67 -29.65 -8.63
N LEU A 289 31.80 -30.24 -9.04
CA LEU A 289 32.19 -30.32 -10.45
C LEU A 289 31.22 -31.20 -11.25
N SER A 290 30.71 -32.30 -10.70
CA SER A 290 29.70 -33.12 -11.40
C SER A 290 28.37 -32.38 -11.57
N SER A 291 27.91 -31.64 -10.55
CA SER A 291 26.71 -30.82 -10.66
C SER A 291 26.85 -29.72 -11.72
N LEU A 292 28.04 -29.14 -11.87
CA LEU A 292 28.32 -28.18 -12.94
C LEU A 292 28.37 -28.83 -14.33
N ASP A 293 28.88 -30.06 -14.44
CA ASP A 293 28.86 -30.82 -15.69
C ASP A 293 27.43 -31.16 -16.10
N GLU A 294 26.58 -31.57 -15.16
CA GLU A 294 25.14 -31.80 -15.40
C GLU A 294 24.43 -30.52 -15.82
N LEU A 295 24.71 -29.39 -15.16
CA LEU A 295 24.17 -28.08 -15.56
C LEU A 295 24.63 -27.70 -16.97
N SER A 296 25.92 -27.87 -17.30
CA SER A 296 26.45 -27.60 -18.63
C SER A 296 25.80 -28.50 -19.70
N ALA A 297 25.60 -29.78 -19.41
CA ALA A 297 24.92 -30.71 -20.30
C ALA A 297 23.45 -30.28 -20.53
N ASN A 298 22.74 -29.89 -19.47
CA ASN A 298 21.37 -29.40 -19.55
C ASN A 298 21.25 -28.13 -20.39
N VAL A 299 22.15 -27.16 -20.19
CA VAL A 299 22.21 -25.92 -20.99
C VAL A 299 22.49 -26.24 -22.46
N THR A 300 23.38 -27.20 -22.74
CA THR A 300 23.69 -27.64 -24.11
C THR A 300 22.48 -28.30 -24.77
N MET A 301 21.77 -29.18 -24.05
CA MET A 301 20.54 -29.80 -24.57
C MET A 301 19.46 -28.75 -24.86
N GLN A 302 19.28 -27.78 -23.95
CA GLN A 302 18.35 -26.66 -24.14
C GLN A 302 18.73 -25.81 -25.36
N GLN A 303 20.02 -25.52 -25.55
CA GLN A 303 20.52 -24.80 -26.72
C GLN A 303 20.22 -25.57 -28.02
N GLN A 304 20.41 -26.89 -28.04
CA GLN A 304 20.07 -27.73 -29.20
C GLN A 304 18.57 -27.77 -29.50
N GLN A 305 17.72 -27.80 -28.46
CA GLN A 305 16.28 -27.72 -28.60
C GLN A 305 15.83 -26.33 -29.08
N ALA A 306 16.55 -25.28 -28.69
CA ALA A 306 16.31 -23.91 -29.15
C ALA A 306 16.79 -23.66 -30.59
N SER A 307 17.90 -24.28 -31.01
CA SER A 307 18.48 -24.10 -32.35
C SER A 307 17.69 -24.79 -33.46
N GLU A 308 16.96 -25.86 -33.15
CA GLU A 308 16.00 -26.50 -34.07
C GLU A 308 14.66 -25.72 -34.10
N GLY A 309 14.76 -24.40 -34.24
CA GLY A 309 13.64 -23.49 -34.32
C GLY A 309 13.27 -23.11 -35.75
N ILE A 310 12.02 -22.70 -35.92
CA ILE A 310 11.50 -22.04 -37.11
C ILE A 310 11.13 -20.62 -36.72
N GLU A 311 11.73 -19.66 -37.40
CA GLU A 311 11.46 -18.24 -37.24
C GLU A 311 10.21 -17.87 -38.05
N VAL A 312 9.14 -17.53 -37.36
CA VAL A 312 7.85 -17.17 -37.93
C VAL A 312 7.66 -15.67 -37.85
N THR A 313 7.52 -15.02 -39.00
CA THR A 313 7.14 -13.61 -39.10
C THR A 313 5.64 -13.52 -39.33
N VAL A 314 4.91 -13.00 -38.34
CA VAL A 314 3.47 -12.77 -38.40
C VAL A 314 3.22 -11.31 -38.74
N LYS A 315 2.52 -11.06 -39.84
CA LYS A 315 2.12 -9.73 -40.28
C LYS A 315 0.61 -9.60 -40.28
N ILE A 316 0.09 -8.52 -39.70
CA ILE A 316 -1.35 -8.23 -39.72
C ILE A 316 -1.65 -7.36 -40.93
N ASN A 317 -2.69 -7.73 -41.67
CA ASN A 317 -3.18 -6.89 -42.75
C ASN A 317 -3.68 -5.54 -42.21
N SER A 318 -3.32 -4.45 -42.88
CA SER A 318 -3.67 -3.09 -42.48
C SER A 318 -5.17 -2.85 -42.26
N SER A 319 -6.05 -3.59 -42.96
CA SER A 319 -7.50 -3.50 -42.81
C SER A 319 -8.02 -4.07 -41.48
N LEU A 320 -7.29 -5.01 -40.87
CA LEU A 320 -7.67 -5.69 -39.63
C LEU A 320 -7.04 -5.05 -38.39
N LEU A 321 -6.03 -4.19 -38.54
CA LEU A 321 -5.40 -3.47 -37.42
C LEU A 321 -6.42 -2.75 -36.50
N PRO A 322 -7.49 -2.11 -37.01
CA PRO A 322 -8.48 -1.46 -36.14
C PRO A 322 -9.34 -2.43 -35.31
N LEU A 323 -9.37 -3.72 -35.65
CA LEU A 323 -10.16 -4.73 -34.95
C LEU A 323 -9.40 -5.34 -33.76
N VAL A 324 -8.08 -5.15 -33.71
CA VAL A 324 -7.19 -5.68 -32.65
C VAL A 324 -7.36 -4.87 -31.36
N LYS A 325 -7.60 -5.55 -30.25
CA LYS A 325 -7.78 -4.95 -28.91
C LYS A 325 -6.54 -5.18 -28.05
N ALA A 326 -6.37 -4.36 -27.01
CA ALA A 326 -5.21 -4.43 -26.11
C ALA A 326 -5.10 -5.74 -25.31
N ASP A 327 -6.24 -6.38 -25.02
CA ASP A 327 -6.32 -7.62 -24.24
C ASP A 327 -6.25 -8.88 -25.12
N ASP A 328 -6.12 -8.72 -26.43
CA ASP A 328 -6.06 -9.83 -27.37
C ASP A 328 -4.79 -10.67 -27.19
N VAL A 329 -4.87 -11.91 -27.65
CA VAL A 329 -3.77 -12.88 -27.55
C VAL A 329 -3.44 -13.44 -28.93
N LEU A 330 -2.16 -13.37 -29.31
CA LEU A 330 -1.63 -14.02 -30.51
C LEU A 330 -1.25 -15.47 -30.19
N PHE A 331 -1.85 -16.41 -30.91
CA PHE A 331 -1.49 -17.81 -30.95
C PHE A 331 -0.76 -18.12 -32.25
N VAL A 332 0.45 -18.64 -32.15
CA VAL A 332 1.21 -19.15 -33.30
C VAL A 332 1.49 -20.62 -33.05
N ALA A 333 1.19 -21.47 -34.02
CA ALA A 333 1.41 -22.91 -33.89
C ALA A 333 1.90 -23.52 -35.20
N ILE A 334 2.71 -24.56 -35.07
CA ILE A 334 3.19 -25.40 -36.17
C ILE A 334 2.54 -26.77 -36.01
N ARG A 335 1.78 -27.21 -37.01
CA ARG A 335 1.07 -28.50 -37.00
C ARG A 335 1.22 -29.23 -38.33
N ASP A 336 0.82 -30.48 -38.37
CA ASP A 336 0.69 -31.24 -39.61
C ASP A 336 -0.37 -30.60 -40.52
N VAL A 337 -0.12 -30.56 -41.84
CA VAL A 337 -1.10 -30.11 -42.85
C VAL A 337 -2.41 -30.89 -42.79
N ASN A 338 -2.35 -32.16 -42.38
CA ASN A 338 -3.51 -33.04 -42.21
C ASN A 338 -4.29 -32.79 -40.91
N GLY A 339 -3.80 -31.88 -40.06
CA GLY A 339 -4.41 -31.52 -38.78
C GLY A 339 -3.85 -32.30 -37.59
N GLY A 340 -4.54 -32.19 -36.45
CA GLY A 340 -4.09 -32.77 -35.17
C GLY A 340 -3.35 -31.78 -34.27
N PRO A 341 -2.80 -32.27 -33.14
CA PRO A 341 -2.13 -31.42 -32.16
C PRO A 341 -0.85 -30.80 -32.74
N PRO A 342 -0.51 -29.56 -32.35
CA PRO A 342 0.68 -28.87 -32.82
C PRO A 342 1.97 -29.53 -32.31
N PHE A 343 3.04 -29.43 -33.09
CA PHE A 343 4.40 -29.81 -32.71
C PHE A 343 5.10 -28.70 -31.90
N ALA A 344 4.75 -27.45 -32.15
CA ALA A 344 5.19 -26.30 -31.35
C ALA A 344 4.07 -25.26 -31.32
N ALA A 345 3.82 -24.66 -30.17
CA ALA A 345 2.81 -23.62 -30.03
C ALA A 345 3.23 -22.56 -29.02
N LYS A 346 3.03 -21.28 -29.37
CA LYS A 346 3.34 -20.15 -28.52
C LYS A 346 2.13 -19.24 -28.36
N ARG A 347 1.88 -18.83 -27.13
CA ARG A 347 0.85 -17.86 -26.74
C ARG A 347 1.55 -16.56 -26.37
N LEU A 348 1.22 -15.47 -27.04
CA LEU A 348 1.84 -14.16 -26.86
C LEU A 348 0.79 -13.10 -26.60
N PRO A 349 1.03 -12.14 -25.69
CA PRO A 349 0.19 -10.96 -25.60
C PRO A 349 0.29 -10.16 -26.91
N ILE A 350 -0.79 -9.48 -27.30
CA ILE A 350 -0.79 -8.67 -28.53
C ILE A 350 0.27 -7.55 -28.52
N SER A 351 0.72 -7.12 -27.34
CA SER A 351 1.80 -6.16 -27.17
C SER A 351 3.15 -6.63 -27.72
N ALA A 352 3.29 -7.92 -28.05
CA ALA A 352 4.44 -8.45 -28.77
C ALA A 352 4.52 -7.96 -30.23
N ILE A 353 3.40 -7.56 -30.83
CA ILE A 353 3.34 -7.05 -32.20
C ILE A 353 3.71 -5.57 -32.21
N LYS A 354 4.78 -5.24 -32.95
CA LYS A 354 5.24 -3.85 -33.11
C LYS A 354 5.02 -3.44 -34.56
N GLN A 355 4.32 -2.33 -34.78
CA GLN A 355 4.05 -1.79 -36.13
C GLN A 355 3.33 -2.78 -37.08
N GLY A 356 2.50 -3.68 -36.53
CA GLY A 356 1.74 -4.65 -37.32
C GLY A 356 2.52 -5.92 -37.71
N GLU A 357 3.73 -6.10 -37.17
CA GLU A 357 4.57 -7.27 -37.43
C GLU A 357 5.18 -7.82 -36.12
N ALA A 358 5.36 -9.13 -36.06
CA ALA A 358 6.08 -9.82 -34.99
C ALA A 358 6.90 -10.97 -35.55
N THR A 359 8.16 -11.06 -35.13
CA THR A 359 9.05 -12.17 -35.44
C THR A 359 9.17 -13.06 -34.21
N ILE A 360 8.82 -14.34 -34.38
CA ILE A 360 8.67 -15.30 -33.29
C ILE A 360 9.43 -16.57 -33.65
N SER A 361 10.40 -16.97 -32.83
CA SER A 361 11.01 -18.29 -32.96
C SER A 361 10.13 -19.33 -32.27
N LEU A 362 9.76 -20.40 -32.96
CA LEU A 362 9.14 -21.60 -32.38
C LEU A 362 10.13 -22.76 -32.50
N SER A 363 10.48 -23.39 -31.38
CA SER A 363 11.41 -24.53 -31.38
C SER A 363 10.86 -25.73 -30.60
N ASP A 364 11.67 -26.77 -30.43
CA ASP A 364 11.31 -27.93 -29.61
C ASP A 364 11.00 -27.58 -28.14
N ILE A 365 11.48 -26.43 -27.65
CA ILE A 365 11.13 -25.93 -26.30
C ILE A 365 9.65 -25.52 -26.19
N ASP A 366 9.02 -25.24 -27.32
CA ASP A 366 7.62 -24.83 -27.42
C ASP A 366 6.69 -26.02 -27.73
N ALA A 367 7.21 -27.24 -27.68
CA ALA A 367 6.44 -28.46 -27.87
C ALA A 367 5.54 -28.75 -26.66
N MET A 368 4.25 -29.00 -26.91
CA MET A 368 3.30 -29.32 -25.84
C MET A 368 3.41 -30.78 -25.36
N MET A 369 4.06 -31.65 -26.15
CA MET A 369 4.22 -33.07 -25.86
C MET A 369 5.70 -33.45 -26.04
N PRO A 370 6.33 -34.14 -25.08
CA PRO A 370 7.77 -34.45 -25.13
C PRO A 370 8.23 -35.20 -26.39
N GLU A 371 7.39 -36.08 -26.93
CA GLU A 371 7.72 -36.91 -28.11
C GLU A 371 7.29 -36.27 -29.44
N ARG A 372 6.48 -35.20 -29.41
CA ARG A 372 5.93 -34.55 -30.60
C ARG A 372 6.54 -33.16 -30.75
N THR A 373 7.77 -33.13 -31.26
CA THR A 373 8.60 -31.94 -31.42
C THR A 373 8.81 -31.60 -32.89
N LEU A 374 9.36 -30.42 -33.21
CA LEU A 374 9.69 -30.06 -34.60
C LEU A 374 10.78 -30.99 -35.15
N ARG A 375 11.71 -31.41 -34.30
CA ARG A 375 12.73 -32.40 -34.67
C ARG A 375 12.13 -33.76 -35.05
N SER A 376 11.16 -34.28 -34.28
CA SER A 376 10.53 -35.55 -34.64
C SER A 376 9.72 -35.43 -35.94
N ALA A 377 9.01 -34.32 -36.14
CA ALA A 377 8.32 -34.04 -37.40
C ALA A 377 9.25 -34.01 -38.62
N ARG A 378 10.42 -33.37 -38.49
CA ARG A 378 11.44 -33.31 -39.55
C ARG A 378 12.03 -34.69 -39.84
N SER A 379 12.31 -35.48 -38.81
CA SER A 379 12.81 -36.86 -38.94
C SER A 379 11.80 -37.74 -39.69
N ASP A 380 10.52 -37.61 -39.36
CA ASP A 380 9.42 -38.39 -39.94
C ASP A 380 8.96 -37.84 -41.31
N LYS A 381 9.56 -36.74 -41.79
CA LYS A 381 9.23 -36.04 -43.04
C LYS A 381 7.77 -35.61 -43.13
N VAL A 382 7.21 -35.18 -42.01
CA VAL A 382 5.84 -34.64 -41.93
C VAL A 382 5.78 -33.30 -42.66
N GLU A 383 4.74 -33.09 -43.45
CA GLU A 383 4.44 -31.78 -44.03
C GLU A 383 3.86 -30.87 -42.95
N LEU A 384 4.59 -29.82 -42.60
CA LEU A 384 4.23 -28.90 -41.54
C LEU A 384 3.57 -27.64 -42.11
N ALA A 385 2.62 -27.08 -41.37
CA ALA A 385 1.99 -25.80 -41.66
C ALA A 385 2.02 -24.89 -40.43
N VAL A 386 2.39 -23.64 -40.66
CA VAL A 386 2.35 -22.57 -39.66
C VAL A 386 0.99 -21.90 -39.70
N ILE A 387 0.38 -21.76 -38.54
CA ILE A 387 -0.89 -21.06 -38.35
C ILE A 387 -0.71 -19.95 -37.32
N ALA A 388 -1.30 -18.78 -37.59
CA ALA A 388 -1.33 -17.65 -36.67
C ALA A 388 -2.77 -17.16 -36.51
N ARG A 389 -3.17 -16.89 -35.27
CA ARG A 389 -4.51 -16.41 -34.92
C ARG A 389 -4.45 -15.43 -33.74
N ILE A 390 -5.20 -14.35 -33.83
CA ILE A 390 -5.46 -13.42 -32.73
C ILE A 390 -6.83 -13.77 -32.14
N SER A 391 -6.85 -14.10 -30.85
CA SER A 391 -8.06 -14.45 -30.12
C SER A 391 -8.50 -13.30 -29.22
N HIS A 392 -9.78 -12.94 -29.30
CA HIS A 392 -10.41 -11.96 -28.41
C HIS A 392 -10.80 -12.55 -27.05
N SER A 393 -11.14 -13.85 -26.99
CA SER A 393 -11.49 -14.54 -25.75
C SER A 393 -10.25 -14.99 -24.96
N GLY A 394 -9.08 -14.97 -25.59
CA GLY A 394 -7.82 -15.40 -25.02
C GLY A 394 -7.66 -16.93 -24.96
N THR A 395 -8.58 -17.69 -25.58
CA THR A 395 -8.55 -19.15 -25.60
C THR A 395 -7.90 -19.71 -26.88
N ALA A 396 -7.33 -20.91 -26.76
CA ALA A 396 -6.69 -21.59 -27.88
C ALA A 396 -7.69 -22.18 -28.90
N ILE A 397 -8.99 -22.12 -28.63
CA ILE A 397 -10.06 -22.61 -29.51
C ILE A 397 -10.54 -21.45 -30.40
N ALA A 398 -10.75 -21.72 -31.68
CA ALA A 398 -11.28 -20.76 -32.65
C ALA A 398 -12.69 -20.31 -32.27
N GLU A 399 -12.90 -18.99 -32.16
CA GLU A 399 -14.20 -18.38 -31.90
C GLU A 399 -14.55 -17.36 -33.01
N SER A 400 -15.86 -17.14 -33.20
CA SER A 400 -16.36 -16.13 -34.15
C SER A 400 -15.86 -14.74 -33.74
N GLY A 401 -15.36 -13.98 -34.71
CA GLY A 401 -14.79 -12.65 -34.52
C GLY A 401 -13.27 -12.63 -34.38
N ASP A 402 -12.61 -13.76 -34.12
CA ASP A 402 -11.15 -13.86 -34.07
C ASP A 402 -10.51 -13.55 -35.43
N LEU A 403 -9.24 -13.13 -35.44
CA LEU A 403 -8.50 -12.86 -36.68
C LEU A 403 -7.55 -14.02 -36.96
N SER A 404 -7.57 -14.60 -38.16
CA SER A 404 -6.72 -15.73 -38.54
C SER A 404 -6.03 -15.50 -39.88
N GLY A 405 -4.82 -16.06 -40.01
CA GLY A 405 -4.12 -16.16 -41.28
C GLY A 405 -4.31 -17.52 -41.96
N ASN A 406 -4.15 -17.56 -43.27
CA ASN A 406 -4.10 -18.80 -44.01
C ASN A 406 -2.88 -19.66 -43.58
N PRO A 407 -3.03 -21.00 -43.45
CA PRO A 407 -1.91 -21.86 -43.11
C PRO A 407 -0.81 -21.79 -44.17
N VAL A 408 0.44 -21.60 -43.72
CA VAL A 408 1.62 -21.56 -44.59
C VAL A 408 2.40 -22.85 -44.46
N VAL A 409 2.44 -23.63 -45.53
CA VAL A 409 3.18 -24.90 -45.57
C VAL A 409 4.68 -24.62 -45.60
N ILE A 410 5.41 -25.26 -44.70
CA ILE A 410 6.86 -25.17 -44.58
C ILE A 410 7.51 -26.48 -44.99
N ARG A 411 8.57 -26.38 -45.78
CA ARG A 411 9.39 -27.54 -46.19
C ARG A 411 10.33 -27.93 -45.05
N ALA A 412 10.78 -29.19 -45.05
CA ALA A 412 11.63 -29.71 -43.98
C ALA A 412 12.98 -28.97 -43.82
N ASP A 413 13.46 -28.32 -44.87
CA ASP A 413 14.68 -27.50 -44.92
C ASP A 413 14.46 -26.01 -44.65
N GLN A 414 13.21 -25.56 -44.50
CA GLN A 414 12.89 -24.17 -44.22
C GLN A 414 12.92 -23.91 -42.71
N ASN A 415 13.70 -22.90 -42.32
CA ASN A 415 13.78 -22.39 -40.95
C ASN A 415 13.06 -21.04 -40.80
N GLN A 416 12.39 -20.56 -41.84
CA GLN A 416 11.66 -19.29 -41.84
C GLN A 416 10.28 -19.45 -42.48
N ALA A 417 9.28 -18.80 -41.91
CA ALA A 417 7.92 -18.77 -42.42
C ALA A 417 7.28 -17.39 -42.24
N ASN A 418 6.57 -16.91 -43.26
CA ASN A 418 5.85 -15.64 -43.19
C ASN A 418 4.35 -15.93 -43.23
N VAL A 419 3.62 -15.51 -42.20
CA VAL A 419 2.17 -15.71 -42.10
C VAL A 419 1.49 -14.35 -42.07
N GLU A 420 0.55 -14.13 -42.99
CA GLU A 420 -0.29 -12.93 -43.00
C GLU A 420 -1.64 -13.23 -42.36
N ILE A 421 -2.06 -12.40 -41.39
CA ILE A 421 -3.40 -12.43 -40.81
C ILE A 421 -4.27 -11.49 -41.64
N ASP A 422 -5.16 -12.07 -42.44
CA ASP A 422 -5.97 -11.39 -43.46
C ASP A 422 -7.47 -11.72 -43.39
N GLN A 423 -7.90 -12.62 -42.50
CA GLN A 423 -9.29 -13.05 -42.38
C GLN A 423 -9.82 -12.88 -40.96
N GLN A 424 -11.12 -12.60 -40.85
CA GLN A 424 -11.88 -12.69 -39.61
C GLN A 424 -12.71 -13.98 -39.64
N ILE A 425 -12.66 -14.75 -38.56
CA ILE A 425 -13.45 -15.97 -38.40
C ILE A 425 -14.93 -15.56 -38.30
N PRO A 426 -15.81 -16.11 -39.16
CA PRO A 426 -17.21 -15.73 -39.24
C PRO A 426 -18.01 -16.11 -37.99
#